data_AF-I1V1V0-F1
#
_entry.id   AF-I1V1V0-F1
#
_cell.length_a   1.000
_cell.length_b   1.000
_cell.length_c   1.000
_cell.angle_alpha   90.00
_cell.angle_beta   90.00
_cell.angle_gamma   90.00
#
_symmetry.space_group_name_H-M   'P 1'
#
loop_
_entity.id
_entity.type
_entity.pdbx_description
1 polymer ?
#
loop_
_entity_poly.entity_id
_entity_poly.type
_entity_poly.pdbx_seq_one_letter_code
_entity_poly.pdbx_strand_id
1 'polypeptide(L)' 'SKLQWHPFTVTSSSNTDPETLSIVIKSEGSWSSELYQKLSSSSSTYSLEISVEGPYGPAATHFLRCM' A
#
# COMPACT_ATOMS: atom_id res chain seq x y z
N SER A 1 -22.38 5.88 5.83
CA SER A 1 -21.04 5.50 5.35
C SER A 1 -19.99 6.43 5.92
N LYS A 2 -18.99 5.88 6.62
CA LYS A 2 -17.79 6.63 7.04
C LYS A 2 -16.62 6.05 6.24
N LEU A 3 -15.74 6.90 5.69
CA LEU A 3 -14.47 6.46 5.13
C LEU A 3 -13.65 5.77 6.21
N GLN A 4 -13.06 4.61 5.88
CA GLN A 4 -12.17 3.88 6.78
C GLN A 4 -10.74 4.00 6.26
N TRP A 5 -9.87 4.56 7.09
CA TRP A 5 -8.44 4.67 6.82
C TRP A 5 -7.70 3.54 7.53
N HIS A 6 -6.85 2.84 6.79
CA HIS A 6 -6.02 1.74 7.32
C HIS A 6 -4.55 2.01 6.99
N PRO A 7 -3.64 1.99 7.98
CA PRO A 7 -2.23 2.26 7.75
C PRO A 7 -1.54 1.06 7.09
N PHE A 8 -0.72 1.32 6.07
CA PHE A 8 0.10 0.31 5.41
C PHE A 8 1.53 0.80 5.20
N THR A 9 2.47 -0.14 5.16
CA THR A 9 3.86 0.13 4.79
C THR A 9 4.02 0.05 3.29
N VAL A 10 4.69 1.04 2.71
CA VAL A 10 5.09 1.04 1.30
C VAL A 10 6.25 0.07 1.12
N THR A 11 6.13 -0.82 0.12
CA THR A 11 7.14 -1.85 -0.18
C THR A 11 7.95 -1.54 -1.44
N SER A 12 7.53 -0.56 -2.25
CA SER A 12 8.31 -0.10 -3.41
C SER A 12 9.42 0.88 -3.01
N SER A 13 10.41 1.02 -3.90
CA SER A 13 11.51 1.98 -3.78
C SER A 13 11.31 3.10 -4.79
N SER A 14 11.32 4.36 -4.33
CA SER A 14 11.26 5.51 -5.22
C SER A 14 12.47 5.64 -6.15
N ASN A 15 13.56 4.93 -5.85
CA ASN A 15 14.78 4.92 -6.67
C ASN A 15 14.69 3.95 -7.86
N THR A 16 13.85 2.92 -7.77
CA THR A 16 13.69 1.89 -8.81
C THR A 16 12.35 2.03 -9.54
N ASP A 17 11.30 2.41 -8.81
CA ASP A 17 9.93 2.50 -9.30
C ASP A 17 9.33 3.88 -8.95
N PRO A 18 9.81 4.97 -9.56
CA PRO A 18 9.42 6.34 -9.18
C PRO A 18 7.94 6.67 -9.43
N GLU A 19 7.32 5.98 -10.39
CA GLU A 19 5.92 6.22 -10.78
C GLU A 19 4.92 5.24 -10.14
N THR A 20 5.41 4.23 -9.42
CA THR A 20 4.56 3.15 -8.89
C THR A 20 4.72 3.00 -7.38
N LEU A 21 3.60 3.11 -6.67
CA LEU A 21 3.51 2.77 -5.26
C LEU A 21 3.05 1.32 -5.11
N SER A 22 3.85 0.48 -4.48
CA SER A 22 3.46 -0.89 -4.13
C SER A 22 3.24 -1.04 -2.63
N ILE A 23 2.15 -1.71 -2.27
CA ILE A 23 1.82 -2.10 -0.90
C ILE A 23 1.45 -3.58 -0.87
N VAL A 24 1.71 -4.24 0.26
CA VAL A 24 1.33 -5.65 0.47
C VAL A 24 0.35 -5.72 1.62
N ILE A 25 -0.84 -6.24 1.36
CA ILE A 25 -1.90 -6.39 2.35
C ILE A 25 -2.15 -7.88 2.58
N LYS A 26 -1.99 -8.35 3.82
CA LYS A 26 -2.36 -9.71 4.22
C LYS A 26 -3.85 -9.78 4.55
N SER A 27 -4.53 -10.82 4.06
CA SER A 27 -5.95 -11.08 4.31
C SER A 27 -6.20 -11.74 5.68
N GLU A 28 -5.67 -11.16 6.76
CA GLU A 28 -5.80 -11.69 8.13
C GLU A 28 -6.95 -11.04 8.93
N GLY A 29 -7.36 -9.82 8.58
CA GLY A 29 -8.45 -9.10 9.24
C GLY A 29 -9.75 -9.16 8.44
N SER A 30 -10.88 -8.83 9.10
CA SER A 30 -12.19 -8.76 8.43
C SER A 30 -12.16 -7.79 7.24
N TRP A 31 -11.62 -6.58 7.45
CA TRP A 31 -11.51 -5.57 6.39
C TRP A 31 -10.62 -6.03 5.22
N SER A 32 -9.45 -6.62 5.50
CA SER A 32 -8.53 -7.03 4.44
C SER A 32 -9.03 -8.27 3.69
N SER A 33 -9.79 -9.14 4.35
CA SER A 33 -10.46 -10.27 3.72
C SER A 33 -11.59 -9.81 2.78
N GLU A 34 -12.40 -8.84 3.21
CA GLU A 34 -13.43 -8.24 2.35
C GLU A 34 -12.83 -7.51 1.14
N LEU A 35 -11.72 -6.78 1.34
CA LEU A 35 -10.98 -6.15 0.24
C LEU A 35 -10.47 -7.21 -0.75
N TYR A 36 -9.87 -8.29 -0.26
CA TYR A 36 -9.38 -9.38 -1.09
C TYR A 36 -10.52 -10.00 -1.91
N GLN A 37 -11.66 -10.30 -1.29
CA GLN A 37 -12.84 -10.85 -1.98
C GLN A 37 -13.37 -9.91 -3.08
N LYS A 38 -13.40 -8.60 -2.83
CA LYS A 38 -13.82 -7.61 -3.83
C LYS A 38 -12.88 -7.57 -5.03
N LEU A 39 -11.57 -7.60 -4.79
CA LEU A 39 -10.55 -7.61 -5.84
C LEU A 39 -10.54 -8.94 -6.61
N SER A 40 -10.75 -10.07 -5.94
CA SER A 40 -10.73 -11.39 -6.58
C SER A 40 -11.99 -11.69 -7.40
N SER A 41 -13.14 -11.14 -7.00
CA SER A 41 -14.42 -11.37 -7.70
C SER A 41 -14.54 -10.55 -8.99
N SER A 42 -13.69 -9.56 -9.17
CA SER A 42 -13.72 -8.67 -10.32
C SER A 42 -12.89 -9.26 -11.47
N SER A 43 -13.54 -9.72 -12.55
CA SER A 43 -12.87 -10.42 -13.66
C SER A 43 -12.08 -9.51 -14.61
N SER A 44 -12.16 -8.20 -14.43
CA SER A 44 -11.39 -7.22 -15.19
C SER A 44 -10.41 -6.51 -14.26
N THR A 45 -9.19 -6.32 -14.74
CA THR A 45 -8.16 -5.47 -14.15
C THR A 45 -8.74 -4.09 -13.83
N TYR A 46 -9.11 -3.83 -12.57
CA TYR A 46 -9.75 -2.58 -12.18
C TYR A 46 -8.75 -1.56 -11.63
N SER A 47 -8.85 -0.34 -12.17
CA SER A 47 -8.50 0.91 -11.49
C SER A 47 -9.50 1.17 -10.37
N LEU A 48 -9.19 0.72 -9.15
CA LEU A 48 -9.96 1.07 -7.96
C LEU A 48 -9.59 2.51 -7.55
N GLU A 49 -10.57 3.39 -7.44
CA GLU A 49 -10.34 4.72 -6.89
C GLU A 49 -10.07 4.60 -5.38
N ILE A 50 -8.88 5.02 -4.96
CA ILE A 50 -8.45 5.01 -3.57
C ILE A 50 -7.94 6.38 -3.18
N SER A 51 -8.17 6.77 -1.92
CA SER A 51 -7.53 7.94 -1.32
C SER A 51 -6.32 7.49 -0.52
N VAL A 52 -5.20 8.20 -0.69
CA VAL A 52 -3.94 7.92 0.00
C VAL A 52 -3.51 9.19 0.72
N GLU A 53 -3.06 9.05 1.97
CA GLU A 53 -2.50 10.13 2.78
C GLU A 53 -1.16 9.66 3.35
N GLY A 54 -0.15 10.54 3.38
CA GLY A 54 1.21 10.22 3.84
C GLY A 54 2.31 10.88 2.98
N PRO A 55 3.59 10.51 3.16
CA PRO A 55 4.11 9.47 4.06
C PRO A 55 4.19 9.91 5.53
N TYR A 56 3.96 8.96 6.46
CA TYR A 56 4.07 9.21 7.91
C TYR A 56 5.31 8.58 8.57
N GLY A 57 6.09 7.82 7.81
CA GLY A 57 7.34 7.23 8.30
C GLY A 57 8.48 8.27 8.32
N PRO A 58 9.51 8.08 9.17
CA PRO A 58 10.72 8.86 9.08
C PRO A 58 11.37 8.69 7.69
N ALA A 59 11.97 9.75 7.17
CA ALA A 59 12.76 9.67 5.94
C ALA A 59 13.83 8.58 6.10
N ALA A 60 13.98 7.71 5.09
CA ALA A 60 14.92 6.60 5.14
C ALA A 60 16.30 7.12 5.54
N THR A 61 16.82 6.63 6.67
CA THR A 61 18.18 6.93 7.11
C THR A 61 19.13 6.21 6.15
N HIS A 62 19.95 6.98 5.43
CA HIS A 62 21.03 6.43 4.63
C HIS A 62 22.01 5.73 5.59
N PHE A 63 21.84 4.41 5.81
CA PHE A 63 22.79 3.58 6.56
C PHE A 63 24.01 3.22 5.71
N LEU A 64 24.47 4.13 4.84
CA LEU A 64 25.78 4.02 4.20
C LEU A 64 26.82 4.67 5.10
N ARG A 65 27.16 3.99 6.20
CA ARG A 65 28.46 4.20 6.85
C ARG A 65 29.39 3.09 6.38
N CYS A 66 29.98 3.27 5.20
CA CYS A 66 31.20 2.53 4.88
C CYS A 66 32.33 3.13 5.73
N MET A 67 32.98 2.29 6.53
CA MET A 67 34.33 2.57 7.02
C MET A 67 35.34 2.15 5.97
#